data_AF-A0A7Z7B8P7-F1
#
_entry.id   AF-A0A7Z7B8P7-F1
#
_cell.length_a   1.000
_cell.length_b   1.000
_cell.length_c   1.000
_cell.angle_alpha   90.00
_cell.angle_beta   90.00
_cell.angle_gamma   90.00
#
_symmetry.space_group_name_H-M   'P 1'
#
loop_
_entity.id
_entity.type
_entity.pdbx_description
1 polymer ?
#
loop_
_entity_poly.entity_id
_entity_poly.type
_entity_poly.pdbx_seq_one_letter_code
_entity_poly.pdbx_strand_id
1 'polypeptide(L)'
;MSEAGVQRDSRDPHSGEHRLVTRGDAVTGSFCVMALDDTARMRAAIAVNAGREIGACRRLISAGAIMDEARLADSSVSLRSLL
;
A
#
# COMPACT_ATOMS: atom_id res chain seq x y z
N MET A 1 32.76 16.76 -13.02
CA MET A 1 31.78 16.09 -13.90
C MET A 1 30.44 16.15 -13.17
N SER A 2 29.54 17.00 -13.67
CA SER A 2 28.17 17.15 -13.22
C SER A 2 27.29 16.10 -13.86
N GLU A 3 26.43 15.44 -13.09
CA GLU A 3 25.20 14.81 -13.60
C GLU A 3 24.06 15.40 -12.75
N ALA A 4 23.42 16.45 -13.27
CA ALA A 4 22.17 16.35 -14.01
C ALA A 4 21.03 15.91 -13.08
N GLY A 5 20.43 16.93 -12.45
CA GLY A 5 19.17 16.81 -11.74
C GLY A 5 18.09 16.24 -12.65
N VAL A 6 17.49 15.15 -12.21
CA VAL A 6 16.16 14.74 -12.67
C VAL A 6 15.18 15.23 -11.60
N GLN A 7 14.79 16.50 -11.74
CA GLN A 7 13.61 17.05 -11.08
C GLN A 7 12.40 16.31 -11.66
N ARG A 8 11.97 15.21 -11.02
CA ARG A 8 10.71 14.56 -11.37
C ARG A 8 9.60 15.45 -10.83
N ASP A 9 8.92 16.17 -11.73
CA ASP A 9 7.60 16.72 -11.46
C ASP A 9 6.69 15.55 -11.07
N SER A 10 6.47 15.39 -9.78
CA SER A 10 5.39 14.58 -9.24
C SER A 10 4.70 15.44 -8.19
N ARG A 11 3.83 16.34 -8.66
CA ARG A 11 2.67 16.81 -7.90
C ARG A 11 1.85 15.61 -7.43
N ASP A 12 2.30 14.96 -6.37
CA ASP A 12 1.43 14.18 -5.51
C ASP A 12 0.78 15.19 -4.55
N PRO A 13 -0.54 15.42 -4.60
CA PRO A 13 -1.19 16.42 -3.75
C PRO A 13 -1.18 16.06 -2.25
N HIS A 14 -0.54 14.96 -1.85
CA HIS A 14 -0.45 14.51 -0.47
C HIS A 14 0.99 14.61 0.03
N SER A 15 1.43 15.81 0.42
CA SER A 15 2.65 15.99 1.23
C SER A 15 2.43 15.57 2.71
N GLY A 16 1.63 14.54 2.94
CA GLY A 16 1.35 13.97 4.25
C GLY A 16 2.11 12.65 4.38
N GLU A 17 2.75 12.43 5.52
CA GLU A 17 3.41 11.16 5.81
C GLU A 17 2.42 10.00 5.64
N HIS A 18 2.74 9.05 4.76
CA HIS A 18 1.92 7.86 4.60
C HIS A 18 2.17 6.90 5.76
N ARG A 19 1.08 6.39 6.33
CA ARG A 19 1.17 5.31 7.32
C ARG A 19 1.31 3.98 6.60
N LEU A 20 2.36 3.23 6.93
CA LEU A 20 2.66 1.94 6.33
C LEU A 20 2.08 0.80 7.15
N VAL A 21 1.30 -0.06 6.50
CA VAL A 21 0.76 -1.30 7.07
C VAL A 21 1.44 -2.48 6.39
N THR A 22 2.08 -3.32 7.18
CA THR A 22 2.71 -4.56 6.71
C THR A 22 1.78 -5.74 6.94
N ARG A 23 1.66 -6.60 5.93
CA ARG A 23 0.83 -7.81 5.95
C ARG A 23 1.66 -9.01 5.50
N GLY A 24 1.66 -10.06 6.31
CA GLY A 24 2.54 -11.23 6.14
C GLY A 24 3.90 -11.00 6.81
N ASP A 25 4.89 -11.79 6.41
CA ASP A 25 6.20 -11.81 7.07
C ASP A 25 7.32 -11.60 6.03
N ALA A 26 8.14 -10.58 6.27
CA ALA A 26 9.28 -10.26 5.43
C ALA A 26 10.40 -11.31 5.52
N VAL A 27 10.51 -12.04 6.64
CA VAL A 27 11.52 -13.07 6.86
C VAL A 27 11.23 -14.32 6.03
N THR A 28 9.97 -14.75 5.96
CA THR A 28 9.55 -15.90 5.11
C THR A 28 9.51 -15.55 3.62
N GLY A 29 9.62 -14.27 3.26
CA GLY A 29 9.83 -13.80 1.89
C GLY A 29 8.57 -13.49 1.08
N SER A 30 7.37 -13.62 1.67
CA SER A 30 6.10 -13.23 1.03
C SER A 30 5.32 -12.26 1.91
N PHE A 31 5.29 -10.99 1.52
CA PHE A 31 4.59 -9.93 2.26
C PHE A 31 4.09 -8.81 1.35
N CYS A 32 3.20 -7.99 1.91
CA CYS A 32 2.66 -6.80 1.26
C CYS A 32 2.81 -5.60 2.20
N VAL A 33 3.21 -4.45 1.66
CA VAL A 33 3.24 -3.17 2.37
C VAL A 33 2.23 -2.25 1.71
N MET A 34 1.32 -1.67 2.49
CA MET A 34 0.26 -0.79 2.01
C MET A 34 0.43 0.58 2.64
N ALA A 35 0.37 1.63 1.82
CA ALA A 35 0.45 3.02 2.26
C ALA A 35 -0.95 3.61 2.39
N LEU A 36 -1.31 4.07 3.58
CA LEU A 36 -2.56 4.77 3.85
C LEU A 36 -2.31 6.28 3.93
N ASP A 37 -3.26 7.08 3.43
CA ASP A 37 -3.31 8.51 3.71
C ASP A 37 -3.86 8.80 5.12
N ASP A 38 -3.93 10.08 5.46
CA ASP A 38 -4.47 10.59 6.72
C ASP A 38 -5.95 10.25 6.92
N THR A 39 -6.69 10.01 5.85
CA THR A 39 -8.09 9.54 5.87
C THR A 39 -8.24 8.02 5.93
N ALA A 40 -7.14 7.29 6.17
CA ALA A 40 -7.06 5.83 6.19
C ALA A 40 -7.46 5.17 4.86
N ARG A 41 -7.28 5.85 3.73
CA ARG A 41 -7.50 5.27 2.39
C ARG A 41 -6.18 4.79 1.80
N MET A 42 -6.22 3.62 1.17
CA MET A 42 -5.03 3.06 0.53
C MET A 42 -4.64 3.86 -0.71
N ARG A 43 -3.40 4.35 -0.74
CA ARG A 43 -2.82 5.12 -1.85
C ARG A 43 -1.88 4.30 -2.72
N ALA A 44 -1.15 3.39 -2.09
CA ALA A 44 -0.20 2.53 -2.77
C ALA A 44 -0.10 1.17 -2.08
N ALA A 45 0.39 0.18 -2.82
CA ALA A 45 0.74 -1.12 -2.30
C ALA A 45 1.97 -1.69 -3.02
N ILE A 46 2.84 -2.33 -2.26
CA ILE A 46 4.01 -3.08 -2.75
C ILE A 46 3.81 -4.53 -2.31
N ALA A 47 3.86 -5.46 -3.26
CA ALA A 47 3.75 -6.89 -2.98
C ALA A 47 5.07 -7.59 -3.36
N VAL A 48 5.70 -8.23 -2.39
CA VAL A 48 6.92 -9.04 -2.58
C VAL A 48 6.53 -10.51 -2.49
N ASN A 49 6.65 -11.24 -3.59
CA ASN A 49 6.19 -12.64 -3.75
C ASN A 49 4.73 -12.90 -3.34
N ALA A 50 3.93 -11.85 -3.15
CA ALA A 50 2.54 -11.89 -2.71
C ALA A 50 1.58 -11.52 -3.85
N GLY A 51 1.78 -12.10 -5.04
CA GLY A 51 1.01 -11.76 -6.25
C GLY A 51 -0.51 -11.93 -6.11
N ARG A 52 -0.98 -12.79 -5.20
CA ARG A 52 -2.41 -12.92 -4.88
C ARG A 52 -3.00 -11.64 -4.27
N GLU A 53 -2.20 -10.89 -3.52
CA GLU A 53 -2.64 -9.70 -2.77
C GLU A 53 -2.73 -8.48 -3.68
N ILE A 54 -1.81 -8.31 -4.64
CA ILE A 54 -1.71 -7.07 -5.43
C ILE A 54 -2.98 -6.76 -6.24
N GLY A 55 -3.67 -7.80 -6.72
CA GLY A 55 -4.94 -7.64 -7.42
C GLY A 55 -6.08 -7.15 -6.51
N ALA A 56 -6.06 -7.48 -5.22
CA ALA A 56 -7.02 -6.98 -4.24
C ALA A 56 -6.67 -5.54 -3.84
N CYS A 57 -5.39 -5.25 -3.56
CA CYS A 57 -4.93 -3.89 -3.24
C CYS A 57 -5.27 -2.89 -4.34
N ARG A 58 -5.07 -3.25 -5.62
CA ARG A 58 -5.47 -2.40 -6.75
C ARG A 58 -6.96 -2.05 -6.72
N ARG A 59 -7.82 -3.01 -6.38
CA ARG A 59 -9.27 -2.78 -6.29
C ARG A 59 -9.62 -1.89 -5.09
N LEU A 60 -8.99 -2.10 -3.94
CA LEU A 60 -9.19 -1.28 -2.74
C LEU A 60 -8.78 0.18 -2.96
N ILE A 61 -7.63 0.41 -3.63
CA ILE A 61 -7.19 1.75 -4.05
C ILE A 61 -8.25 2.39 -4.95
N SER A 62 -8.76 1.66 -5.95
CA SER A 62 -9.80 2.17 -6.85
C SER A 62 -11.14 2.43 -6.16
N ALA A 63 -11.51 1.63 -5.15
CA ALA A 63 -12.72 1.84 -4.36
C ALA A 63 -12.58 3.04 -3.40
N GLY A 64 -11.34 3.39 -3.03
CA GLY A 64 -11.05 4.45 -2.08
C GLY A 64 -11.65 4.19 -0.70
N ALA A 65 -11.89 2.93 -0.33
CA ALA A 65 -12.53 2.60 0.94
C ALA A 65 -11.65 3.03 2.14
N ILE A 66 -12.31 3.38 3.26
CA ILE A 66 -11.64 3.68 4.53
C ILE A 66 -11.29 2.35 5.19
N MET A 67 -10.01 2.15 5.49
CA MET A 67 -9.47 0.88 5.97
C MET A 67 -9.31 0.86 7.49
N ASP A 68 -9.60 -0.29 8.08
CA ASP A 68 -9.13 -0.65 9.41
C ASP A 68 -7.75 -1.33 9.29
N GLU A 69 -6.74 -0.72 9.88
CA GLU A 69 -5.35 -1.17 9.81
C GLU A 69 -5.12 -2.54 10.43
N ALA A 70 -5.80 -2.85 11.53
CA ALA A 70 -5.64 -4.13 12.20
C ALA A 70 -6.15 -5.26 11.28
N ARG A 71 -7.29 -5.04 10.63
CA ARG A 71 -7.86 -5.96 9.64
C ARG A 71 -7.00 -6.06 8.38
N LEU A 72 -6.37 -4.96 7.99
CA LEU A 72 -5.50 -4.92 6.82
C LEU A 72 -4.20 -5.71 7.05
N ALA A 73 -3.62 -5.60 8.24
CA ALA A 73 -2.42 -6.33 8.66
C ALA A 73 -2.69 -7.83 8.89
N ASP A 74 -3.90 -8.20 9.32
CA ASP A 74 -4.26 -9.58 9.64
C ASP A 74 -4.36 -10.47 8.39
N SER A 75 -3.34 -11.31 8.18
CA SER A 75 -3.25 -12.24 7.04
C SER A 75 -4.39 -13.27 6.97
N SER A 76 -5.16 -13.46 8.04
CA SER A 76 -6.33 -14.35 8.06
C SER A 76 -7.57 -13.71 7.40
N VAL A 77 -7.64 -12.37 7.34
CA VAL A 77 -8.71 -11.63 6.69
C VAL A 77 -8.45 -11.54 5.19
N SER A 78 -9.38 -11.99 4.36
CA SER A 78 -9.27 -11.80 2.90
C SER A 78 -9.35 -10.32 2.54
N LEU A 79 -8.37 -9.77 1.82
CA LEU A 79 -8.42 -8.38 1.37
C LEU A 79 -9.67 -8.06 0.51
N ARG A 80 -10.24 -9.05 -0.18
CA ARG A 80 -11.45 -8.86 -0.98
C ARG A 80 -12.70 -8.63 -0.13
N SER A 81 -12.72 -9.05 1.13
CA SER A 81 -13.85 -8.78 2.04
C SER A 81 -13.82 -7.38 2.64
N LEU A 82 -12.79 -6.58 2.29
CA LEU A 82 -12.64 -5.17 2.67
C LEU A 82 -13.06 -4.20 1.55
N LEU A 83 -13.55 -4.73 0.42
CA LEU A 83 -14.12 -3.94 -0.68
C LEU A 83 -15.52 -3.41 -0.34
#